data_AF-A0AAU8K7X7-F1
#
_entry.id   AF-A0AAU8K7X7-F1
#
_cell.length_a   1.000
_cell.length_b   1.000
_cell.length_c   1.000
_cell.angle_alpha   90.00
_cell.angle_beta   90.00
_cell.angle_gamma   90.00
#
_symmetry.space_group_name_H-M   'P 1'
#
loop_
_entity.id
_entity.type
_entity.pdbx_description
1 polymer ?
#
loop_
_entity_poly.entity_id
_entity_poly.type
_entity_poly.pdbx_seq_one_letter_code
_entity_poly.pdbx_strand_id
1 'polypeptide(L)'
;MSEMLHSTEAPVAPAMIALPDREAVTAQQQPMLAPREREVLQHISEGRTYLQTARRMGVTSYTVDTYLRRIRSKSGAGNKAELTRLAISLGL
;
A
#
# COMPACT_ATOMS: atom_id res chain seq x y z
N MET A 1 -1.41 -30.96 17.57
CA MET A 1 -1.27 -29.78 18.44
C MET A 1 -0.29 -28.85 17.77
N SER A 2 -0.78 -27.71 17.29
CA SER A 2 -0.10 -26.86 16.32
C SER A 2 0.90 -25.93 17.00
N GLU A 3 2.14 -26.39 17.14
CA GLU A 3 3.28 -25.50 17.42
C GLU A 3 3.91 -25.06 16.09
N MET A 4 3.54 -23.86 15.65
CA MET A 4 4.25 -23.11 14.62
C MET A 4 4.36 -21.66 15.09
N LEU A 5 5.00 -21.49 16.25
CA LEU A 5 5.47 -20.20 16.74
C LEU A 5 6.64 -19.75 15.84
N HIS A 6 6.31 -19.07 14.75
CA HIS A 6 7.29 -18.36 13.93
C HIS A 6 7.79 -17.14 14.72
N SER A 7 8.79 -17.39 15.56
CA SER A 7 9.76 -16.38 15.95
C SER A 7 10.58 -16.01 14.72
N THR A 8 10.22 -14.90 14.10
CA THR A 8 11.20 -14.09 13.38
C THR A 8 10.84 -12.63 13.61
N GLU A 9 11.64 -12.00 14.46
CA GLU A 9 11.74 -10.55 14.53
C GLU A 9 12.19 -10.07 13.14
N ALA A 10 11.24 -9.57 12.34
CA ALA A 10 11.57 -8.84 11.13
C ALA A 10 11.70 -7.35 11.49
N PRO A 11 12.83 -6.69 11.15
CA PRO A 11 13.21 -5.41 11.70
C PRO A 11 12.27 -4.29 11.21
N VAL A 12 11.85 -3.45 12.14
CA VAL A 12 11.41 -2.09 11.81
C VAL A 12 12.64 -1.26 11.43
N ALA A 13 12.60 -0.74 10.19
CA ALA A 13 13.51 0.24 9.55
C ALA A 13 14.78 -0.34 8.87
N PRO A 14 15.21 0.22 7.72
CA PRO A 14 15.82 1.55 7.71
C PRO A 14 15.42 2.45 6.51
N ALA A 15 15.88 3.69 6.57
CA ALA A 15 15.80 4.71 5.54
C ALA A 15 16.07 4.18 4.13
N MET A 16 15.24 4.58 3.15
CA MET A 16 15.61 4.52 1.75
C MET A 16 15.50 5.94 1.19
N ILE A 17 16.66 6.54 0.94
CA ILE A 17 16.83 7.64 0.00
C ILE A 17 16.21 7.18 -1.33
N ALA A 18 15.10 7.80 -1.73
CA ALA A 18 14.63 7.74 -3.11
C ALA A 18 15.09 9.04 -3.79
N LEU A 19 16.30 9.00 -4.35
CA LEU A 19 16.69 9.94 -5.40
C LEU A 19 15.63 9.82 -6.52
N PRO A 20 15.01 10.93 -6.96
CA PRO A 20 13.96 10.86 -7.96
C PRO A 20 14.59 10.54 -9.32
N ASP A 21 14.31 9.34 -9.81
CA ASP A 21 14.52 8.99 -11.21
C ASP A 21 13.73 9.97 -12.07
N ARG A 22 14.46 10.72 -12.88
CA ARG A 22 13.99 11.89 -13.60
C ARG A 22 13.60 11.46 -15.00
N GLU A 23 12.50 10.73 -15.19
CA GLU A 23 11.99 10.49 -16.55
C GLU A 23 10.45 10.57 -16.65
N ALA A 24 10.04 11.43 -17.60
CA ALA A 24 8.79 11.44 -18.37
C ALA A 24 7.49 11.93 -17.70
N VAL A 25 7.35 13.25 -17.76
CA VAL A 25 6.14 14.02 -18.13
C VAL A 25 5.10 13.24 -18.95
N THR A 26 3.92 12.98 -18.37
CA THR A 26 2.61 13.25 -19.00
C THR A 26 1.53 13.37 -17.92
N ALA A 27 0.94 14.57 -17.86
CA ALA A 27 -0.41 14.96 -17.48
C ALA A 27 -1.18 14.24 -16.35
N GLN A 28 -1.78 15.08 -15.50
CA GLN A 28 -2.84 14.80 -14.52
C GLN A 28 -2.37 14.30 -13.15
N GLN A 29 -1.83 15.24 -12.35
CA GLN A 29 -1.88 15.28 -10.87
C GLN A 29 -2.26 13.96 -10.18
N GLN A 30 -1.46 12.92 -10.36
CA GLN A 30 -1.66 11.67 -9.65
C GLN A 30 -1.07 11.89 -8.25
N PRO A 31 -1.83 11.69 -7.17
CA PRO A 31 -1.24 11.73 -5.83
C PRO A 31 -0.04 10.78 -5.81
N MET A 32 1.13 11.32 -5.43
CA MET A 32 2.41 10.60 -5.29
C MET A 32 2.30 9.54 -4.20
N LEU A 33 1.50 8.50 -4.45
CA LEU A 33 1.50 7.29 -3.66
C LEU A 33 2.79 6.55 -3.96
N ALA A 34 3.49 6.16 -2.90
CA ALA A 34 4.68 5.34 -3.00
C ALA A 34 4.34 4.01 -3.69
N PRO A 35 5.31 3.32 -4.30
CA PRO A 35 5.07 2.05 -5.00
C PRO A 35 4.34 1.02 -4.13
N ARG A 36 4.73 0.88 -2.86
CA ARG A 36 4.07 0.00 -1.89
C ARG A 36 2.65 0.44 -1.51
N GLU A 37 2.41 1.74 -1.48
CA GLU A 37 1.07 2.29 -1.23
C GLU A 37 0.14 2.00 -2.42
N ARG A 38 0.64 2.11 -3.67
CA ARG A 38 -0.10 1.72 -4.87
C ARG A 38 -0.39 0.22 -4.89
N GLU A 39 0.59 -0.62 -4.54
CA GLU A 39 0.43 -2.08 -4.46
C GLU A 39 -0.66 -2.49 -3.46
N VAL A 40 -0.67 -1.88 -2.27
CA VAL A 40 -1.74 -2.04 -1.28
C VAL A 40 -3.08 -1.62 -1.89
N LEU A 41 -3.14 -0.42 -2.48
CA LEU A 41 -4.36 0.14 -3.03
C LEU A 41 -4.96 -0.73 -4.13
N GLN A 42 -4.13 -1.26 -5.03
CA GLN A 42 -4.53 -2.16 -6.10
C GLN A 42 -5.14 -3.44 -5.54
N HIS A 43 -4.52 -4.05 -4.53
CA HIS A 43 -5.11 -5.23 -3.90
C HIS A 43 -6.45 -4.95 -3.22
N ILE A 44 -6.61 -3.75 -2.65
CA ILE A 44 -7.88 -3.33 -2.04
C ILE A 44 -8.96 -3.05 -3.10
N SER A 45 -8.60 -2.45 -4.25
CA SER A 45 -9.53 -2.21 -5.35
C SER A 45 -9.99 -3.51 -6.01
N GLU A 46 -9.11 -4.51 -6.07
CA GLU A 46 -9.44 -5.89 -6.49
C GLU A 46 -10.30 -6.66 -5.47
N GLY A 47 -10.70 -6.01 -4.36
CA GLY A 47 -11.60 -6.59 -3.35
C GLY A 47 -10.91 -7.48 -2.31
N ARG A 48 -9.58 -7.54 -2.28
CA ARG A 48 -8.86 -8.37 -1.30
C ARG A 48 -8.99 -7.84 0.12
N THR A 49 -8.93 -8.75 1.09
CA THR A 49 -8.90 -8.40 2.51
C THR A 49 -7.49 -7.98 2.94
N TYR A 50 -7.38 -7.28 4.06
CA TYR A 50 -6.07 -6.83 4.56
C TYR A 50 -5.11 -8.00 4.81
N LEU A 51 -5.62 -9.16 5.25
CA LEU A 51 -4.84 -10.38 5.43
C LEU A 51 -4.36 -10.97 4.10
N GLN A 52 -5.19 -10.95 3.06
CA GLN A 52 -4.80 -11.44 1.73
C GLN A 52 -3.76 -10.53 1.08
N THR A 53 -3.95 -9.21 1.20
CA THR A 53 -3.00 -8.19 0.76
C THR A 53 -1.67 -8.34 1.49
N ALA A 54 -1.70 -8.50 2.81
CA ALA A 54 -0.53 -8.74 3.65
C ALA A 54 0.25 -9.98 3.21
N ARG A 55 -0.45 -11.12 3.01
CA ARG A 55 0.16 -12.36 2.52
C ARG A 55 0.79 -12.22 1.14
N ARG A 56 0.16 -11.49 0.21
CA ARG A 56 0.72 -11.28 -1.14
C ARG A 56 1.96 -10.40 -1.13
N MET A 57 1.99 -9.38 -0.28
CA MET A 57 3.14 -8.47 -0.18
C MET A 57 4.23 -8.96 0.77
N GLY A 58 4.02 -10.08 1.48
CA GLY A 58 4.95 -10.59 2.48
C GLY A 58 5.05 -9.72 3.74
N VAL A 59 3.99 -8.98 4.08
CA VAL A 59 3.94 -8.10 5.27
C VAL A 59 2.83 -8.54 6.23
N THR A 60 2.70 -7.86 7.37
CA THR A 60 1.60 -8.10 8.31
C THR A 60 0.37 -7.26 7.97
N SER A 61 -0.82 -7.68 8.43
CA SER A 61 -2.06 -6.90 8.28
C SER A 61 -1.96 -5.52 8.96
N TYR A 62 -1.18 -5.40 10.03
CA TYR A 62 -0.89 -4.13 10.69
C TYR A 62 -0.07 -3.18 9.79
N THR A 63 0.91 -3.72 9.07
CA THR A 63 1.68 -2.97 8.07
C THR A 63 0.78 -2.48 6.93
N VAL A 64 -0.16 -3.32 6.47
CA VAL A 64 -1.17 -2.93 5.48
C VAL A 64 -2.06 -1.80 5.98
N ASP A 65 -2.54 -1.86 7.23
CA ASP A 65 -3.30 -0.77 7.84
C ASP A 65 -2.50 0.54 7.88
N THR A 66 -1.22 0.46 8.22
CA THR A 66 -0.31 1.62 8.22
C THR A 66 -0.20 2.25 6.82
N TYR A 67 -0.04 1.43 5.77
CA TYR A 67 -0.03 1.93 4.40
C TYR A 67 -1.36 2.56 4.01
N LEU A 68 -2.49 1.93 4.35
CA LEU A 68 -3.81 2.49 4.13
C LEU A 68 -3.99 3.83 4.82
N ARG A 69 -3.56 3.97 6.07
CA ARG A 69 -3.61 5.23 6.79
C ARG A 69 -2.82 6.32 6.05
N ARG A 70 -1.62 6.02 5.56
CA ARG A 70 -0.82 6.98 4.77
C ARG A 70 -1.46 7.31 3.42
N ILE A 71 -2.00 6.32 2.72
CA ILE A 71 -2.75 6.53 1.47
C ILE A 71 -3.90 7.49 1.72
N ARG A 72 -4.71 7.23 2.76
CA ARG A 72 -5.83 8.10 3.15
C ARG A 72 -5.37 9.51 3.51
N SER A 73 -4.30 9.66 4.28
CA SER A 73 -3.72 10.97 4.60
C SER A 73 -3.22 11.73 3.36
N LYS A 74 -2.70 11.03 2.35
CA LYS A 74 -2.18 11.65 1.12
C LYS A 74 -3.25 11.92 0.06
N SER A 75 -4.29 11.09 0.02
CA SER A 75 -5.34 11.18 -0.99
C SER A 75 -6.62 11.85 -0.52
N GLY A 76 -6.82 11.99 0.80
CA GLY A 76 -8.08 12.42 1.38
C GLY A 76 -9.17 11.35 1.40
N ALA A 77 -8.91 10.14 0.90
CA ALA A 77 -9.92 9.07 0.88
C ALA A 77 -10.29 8.66 2.32
N GLY A 78 -11.57 8.77 2.69
CA GLY A 78 -12.05 8.38 4.02
C GLY A 78 -12.48 6.91 4.11
N ASN A 79 -12.93 6.33 3.00
CA ASN A 79 -13.51 4.99 2.99
C ASN A 79 -12.98 4.06 1.88
N LYS A 80 -13.36 2.78 1.94
CA LYS A 80 -12.94 1.77 0.95
C LYS A 80 -13.43 2.10 -0.46
N ALA A 81 -14.63 2.64 -0.62
CA ALA A 81 -15.16 3.03 -1.92
C ALA A 81 -14.40 4.22 -2.54
N GLU A 82 -13.97 5.18 -1.73
CA GLU A 82 -13.08 6.27 -2.17
C GLU A 82 -11.71 5.76 -2.56
N LEU A 83 -11.15 4.80 -1.81
CA LEU A 83 -9.90 4.13 -2.18
C LEU A 83 -10.04 3.37 -3.52
N THR A 84 -11.15 2.66 -3.73
CA THR A 84 -11.44 2.00 -5.01
C THR A 84 -11.60 3.01 -6.14
N ARG A 85 -12.35 4.09 -5.94
CA ARG A 85 -12.46 5.18 -6.93
C ARG A 85 -11.10 5.79 -7.26
N LEU A 86 -10.25 5.96 -6.24
CA LEU A 86 -8.92 6.49 -6.43
C LEU A 86 -8.03 5.53 -7.23
N ALA A 87 -8.13 4.22 -6.98
CA ALA A 87 -7.44 3.21 -7.79
C ALA A 87 -7.86 3.32 -9.26
N ILE A 88 -9.17 3.43 -9.53
CA ILE A 88 -9.72 3.59 -10.88
C ILE A 88 -9.21 4.89 -11.53
N SER A 89 -9.23 6.01 -10.80
CA SER A 89 -8.68 7.30 -11.28
C SER A 89 -7.18 7.24 -11.55
N LEU A 90 -6.45 6.35 -10.89
CA LEU A 90 -5.02 6.10 -11.13
C LEU A 90 -4.77 5.07 -12.25
N GLY A 91 -5.81 4.43 -12.79
CA GLY A 91 -5.70 3.36 -13.78
C GLY A 91 -5.16 2.04 -13.24
N LEU A 92 -5.37 1.76 -11.94
CA LEU A 92 -4.94 0.55 -11.24
C LEU A 92 -6.00 -0.56 -11.25
#